data_AF-A0A3E2VC28-F1
#
_entry.id   AF-A0A3E2VC28-F1
#
_cell.length_a   1.000
_cell.length_b   1.000
_cell.length_c   1.000
_cell.angle_alpha   90.00
_cell.angle_beta   90.00
_cell.angle_gamma   90.00
#
_symmetry.space_group_name_H-M   'P 1'
#
loop_
_entity.id
_entity.type
_entity.pdbx_description
1 polymer ?
#
loop_
_entity_poly.entity_id
_entity_poly.type
_entity_poly.pdbx_seq_one_letter_code
_entity_poly.pdbx_strand_id
1 'polypeptide(L)'
;MCEKIKIKIDNEFKDDFEKLHQLLVMLNIDCKIEYVERESMSGIIFEDEYLMIDYDMNEVFRKLHRSLGRPKKSVSRIMSVKEIREMMEEKNANEVAKKLGISKRTLFRRLADAEKSGTKYIF
;
A
#
# COMPACT_ATOMS: atom_id res chain seq x y z
N MET A 1 6.26 -11.11 20.30
CA MET A 1 7.71 -11.03 20.56
C MET A 1 8.19 -9.98 19.59
N CYS A 2 8.68 -8.85 20.09
CA CYS A 2 9.11 -7.75 19.23
C CYS A 2 10.55 -8.04 18.82
N GLU A 3 10.74 -8.30 17.52
CA GLU A 3 12.05 -8.53 16.92
C GLU A 3 12.56 -7.22 16.33
N LYS A 4 13.89 -7.05 16.35
CA LYS A 4 14.58 -5.85 15.87
C LYS A 4 15.58 -6.23 14.81
N ILE A 5 15.46 -5.61 13.65
CA ILE A 5 16.43 -5.71 12.56
C ILE A 5 17.21 -4.40 12.51
N LYS A 6 18.54 -4.50 12.56
CA LYS A 6 19.47 -3.38 12.41
C LYS A 6 20.38 -3.65 11.22
N ILE A 7 20.29 -2.82 10.19
CA ILE A 7 21.07 -2.95 8.96
C ILE A 7 21.92 -1.70 8.79
N LYS A 8 23.24 -1.87 8.62
CA LYS A 8 24.13 -0.76 8.29
C LYS A 8 23.90 -0.34 6.84
N ILE A 9 23.78 0.97 6.60
CA ILE A 9 23.66 1.56 5.28
C ILE A 9 25.06 1.92 4.83
N ASP A 10 25.60 1.16 3.87
CA ASP A 10 26.85 1.53 3.22
C ASP A 10 26.57 2.62 2.17
N ASN A 11 27.46 3.62 2.09
CA ASN A 11 27.30 4.77 1.21
C ASN A 11 27.14 4.38 -0.27
N GLU A 12 27.70 3.25 -0.69
CA GLU A 12 27.58 2.74 -2.06
C GLU A 12 26.13 2.32 -2.43
N PHE A 13 25.31 1.97 -1.44
CA PHE A 13 23.94 1.47 -1.64
C PHE A 13 22.86 2.45 -1.18
N LYS A 14 23.21 3.71 -0.92
CA LYS A 14 22.32 4.71 -0.32
C LYS A 14 21.01 4.89 -1.10
N ASP A 15 21.08 4.96 -2.43
CA ASP A 15 19.90 5.06 -3.30
C ASP A 15 18.95 3.86 -3.16
N ASP A 16 19.50 2.65 -2.99
CA ASP A 16 18.70 1.44 -2.84
C ASP A 16 18.07 1.35 -1.44
N PHE A 17 18.76 1.86 -0.42
CA PHE A 17 18.20 2.02 0.91
C PHE A 17 17.08 3.05 0.96
N GLU A 18 17.17 4.16 0.21
CA GLU A 18 16.08 5.13 0.12
C GLU A 18 14.83 4.51 -0.55
N LYS A 19 15.01 3.76 -1.64
CA LYS A 19 13.91 3.02 -2.29
C LYS A 19 13.28 2.01 -1.33
N LEU A 20 14.10 1.28 -0.57
CA LEU A 20 13.62 0.33 0.44
C LEU A 20 12.84 1.05 1.55
N HIS A 21 13.35 2.16 2.07
CA HIS A 21 12.67 2.96 3.10
C HIS A 21 11.31 3.46 2.59
N GLN A 22 11.25 3.99 1.37
CA GLN A 22 9.97 4.41 0.75
C GLN A 22 8.98 3.24 0.64
N LEU A 23 9.45 2.06 0.22
CA LEU A 23 8.62 0.86 0.14
C LEU A 23 8.09 0.46 1.52
N LEU A 24 8.93 0.46 2.55
CA LEU A 24 8.54 0.10 3.92
C LEU A 24 7.49 1.08 4.48
N VAL A 25 7.68 2.38 4.26
CA VAL A 25 6.71 3.41 4.63
C VAL A 25 5.38 3.23 3.88
N MET A 26 5.42 2.95 2.57
CA MET A 26 4.22 2.65 1.78
C MET A 26 3.46 1.42 2.28
N LEU A 27 4.19 0.41 2.76
CA LEU A 27 3.61 -0.79 3.37
C LEU A 27 3.15 -0.57 4.82
N ASN A 28 3.30 0.66 5.34
CA ASN A 28 2.95 1.05 6.70
C ASN A 28 3.66 0.18 7.74
N ILE A 29 4.95 -0.08 7.49
CA ILE A 29 5.85 -0.78 8.40
C ILE A 29 6.61 0.28 9.21
N ASP A 30 6.65 0.10 10.52
CA ASP A 30 7.38 1.00 11.41
C ASP A 30 8.89 0.76 11.25
N CYS A 31 9.55 1.68 10.55
CA CYS A 31 11.00 1.71 10.40
C CYS A 31 11.55 3.08 10.79
N LYS A 32 12.80 3.11 11.25
CA LYS A 32 13.53 4.32 11.66
C LYS A 32 14.95 4.28 11.11
N ILE A 33 15.52 5.45 10.88
CA ILE A 33 16.94 5.59 10.55
C ILE A 33 17.66 6.13 11.80
N GLU A 34 18.69 5.43 12.24
CA GLU A 34 19.59 5.84 13.31
C GLU A 34 20.94 6.26 12.73
N TYR A 35 21.49 7.35 13.24
CA TYR A 35 22.82 7.84 12.92
C TYR A 35 23.73 7.59 14.12
N VAL A 36 24.89 6.99 13.89
CA VAL A 36 25.87 6.69 14.93
C VAL A 36 27.21 7.30 14.55
N GLU A 37 27.63 8.31 15.30
CA GLU A 37 28.96 8.90 15.14
C GLU A 37 30.04 7.88 15.52
N ARG A 38 31.05 7.72 14.66
CA ARG A 38 32.24 6.93 14.91
C ARG A 38 33.49 7.71 14.55
N GLU A 39 34.57 7.39 15.25
CA GLU A 39 35.89 7.93 15.00
C GLU A 39 36.74 6.88 14.29
N SER A 40 37.40 7.26 13.19
CA SER A 40 38.37 6.41 12.52
C SER A 40 39.65 6.30 13.36
N MET A 41 40.49 5.30 13.07
CA MET A 41 41.83 5.21 13.67
C MET A 41 42.73 6.41 13.33
N SER A 42 42.34 7.22 12.33
CA SER A 42 43.00 8.45 11.92
C SER A 42 42.40 9.73 12.53
N GLY A 43 41.45 9.61 13.48
CA GLY A 43 40.82 10.73 14.17
C GLY A 43 39.76 11.47 13.35
N ILE A 44 39.29 10.88 12.25
CA ILE A 44 38.22 11.47 11.42
C ILE A 44 36.89 10.98 11.97
N ILE A 45 36.00 11.92 12.31
CA ILE A 45 34.63 11.63 12.73
C ILE A 45 33.77 11.43 11.47
N PHE A 46 33.05 10.31 11.43
CA PHE A 46 32.08 10.02 10.39
C PHE A 46 30.81 9.40 10.99
N GLU A 47 29.68 9.54 10.30
CA GLU A 47 28.40 9.02 10.75
C GLU A 47 28.09 7.72 10.01
N ASP A 48 27.85 6.64 10.77
CA ASP A 48 27.27 5.42 10.23
C ASP A 48 25.74 5.53 10.27
N GLU A 49 25.11 5.31 9.12
CA GLU A 49 23.65 5.26 9.00
C GLU A 49 23.14 3.83 9.20
N TYR A 50 22.05 3.65 9.94
CA TYR A 50 21.44 2.35 10.21
C TYR A 50 19.93 2.37 10.00
N LEU A 51 19.42 1.40 9.24
CA LEU A 51 17.99 1.13 9.16
C LEU A 51 17.58 0.22 10.33
N MET A 52 16.63 0.69 11.12
CA MET A 52 16.01 -0.02 12.24
C MET A 52 14.57 -0.39 11.88
N ILE A 53 14.24 -1.66 12.00
CA ILE A 53 12.87 -2.16 11.80
C ILE A 53 12.47 -2.91 13.05
N ASP A 54 11.44 -2.43 13.73
CA ASP A 54 10.82 -3.10 14.87
C ASP A 54 9.54 -3.78 14.37
N TYR A 55 9.43 -5.10 14.54
CA TYR A 55 8.23 -5.82 14.13
C TYR A 55 7.81 -6.87 15.15
N ASP A 56 6.50 -7.03 15.33
CA ASP A 56 5.94 -8.18 16.05
C ASP A 56 5.54 -9.27 15.06
N MET A 57 6.21 -10.42 15.13
CA MET A 57 5.94 -11.60 14.31
C MET A 57 4.46 -12.00 14.31
N ASN A 58 3.79 -11.96 15.47
CA ASN A 58 2.38 -12.33 15.57
C ASN A 58 1.46 -11.27 14.95
N GLU A 59 1.85 -10.01 14.97
CA GLU A 59 1.10 -8.96 14.27
C GLU A 59 1.25 -9.06 12.75
N VAL A 60 2.49 -9.28 12.26
CA VAL A 60 2.76 -9.50 10.83
C VAL A 60 2.01 -10.74 10.34
N PHE A 61 2.11 -11.85 11.06
CA PHE A 61 1.37 -13.08 10.76
C PHE A 61 -0.15 -12.84 10.76
N ARG A 62 -0.68 -12.13 11.77
CA ARG A 62 -2.11 -11.76 11.79
C ARG A 62 -2.48 -10.88 10.60
N LYS A 63 -1.66 -9.89 10.20
CA LYS A 63 -1.94 -9.02 9.04
C LYS A 63 -1.95 -9.81 7.73
N LEU A 64 -0.99 -10.71 7.53
CA LEU A 64 -0.91 -11.59 6.35
C LEU A 64 -2.11 -12.55 6.30
N HIS A 65 -2.44 -13.20 7.41
CA HIS A 65 -3.44 -14.25 7.48
C HIS A 65 -4.87 -13.78 7.79
N ARG A 66 -5.08 -12.50 8.15
CA ARG A 66 -6.43 -11.88 8.31
C ARG A 66 -7.31 -12.01 7.07
N SER A 67 -6.73 -12.25 5.90
CA SER A 67 -7.43 -12.41 4.63
C SER A 67 -7.74 -13.88 4.26
N LEU A 68 -7.20 -14.87 4.97
CA LEU A 68 -7.33 -16.29 4.61
C LEU A 68 -8.74 -16.87 4.78
N GLY A 69 -9.65 -16.15 5.43
CA GLY A 69 -11.07 -16.53 5.57
C GLY A 69 -12.04 -15.58 4.87
N ARG A 70 -11.57 -14.50 4.23
CA ARG A 70 -12.45 -13.63 3.45
C ARG A 70 -12.51 -14.19 2.03
N PRO A 71 -13.70 -14.47 1.47
CA PRO A 71 -13.80 -14.73 0.04
C PRO A 71 -13.17 -13.52 -0.66
N LYS A 72 -12.18 -13.77 -1.53
CA LYS A 72 -11.62 -12.74 -2.40
C LYS A 72 -12.81 -12.06 -3.06
N LYS A 73 -13.08 -10.79 -2.71
CA LYS A 73 -13.98 -9.98 -3.54
C LYS A 73 -13.25 -9.85 -4.86
N SER A 74 -13.68 -10.64 -5.85
CA SER A 74 -13.33 -10.39 -7.22
C SER A 74 -13.80 -8.98 -7.52
N VAL A 75 -12.90 -8.01 -7.43
CA VAL A 75 -13.15 -6.68 -8.00
C VAL A 75 -13.13 -6.93 -9.50
N SER A 76 -14.27 -7.35 -10.02
CA SER A 76 -14.38 -7.77 -11.40
C SER A 76 -14.46 -6.51 -12.24
N ARG A 77 -13.28 -6.12 -12.74
CA ARG A 77 -13.04 -5.19 -13.85
C ARG A 77 -13.15 -3.70 -13.48
N ILE A 78 -12.02 -3.01 -13.65
CA ILE A 78 -11.99 -1.56 -13.84
C ILE A 78 -12.75 -1.27 -15.12
N MET A 79 -13.68 -0.33 -15.08
CA MET A 79 -14.52 0.01 -16.23
C MET A 79 -14.74 1.52 -16.28
N SER A 80 -14.90 2.07 -17.48
CA SER A 80 -15.08 3.51 -17.64
C SER A 80 -16.46 3.95 -17.15
N VAL A 81 -16.54 5.18 -16.64
CA VAL A 81 -17.82 5.80 -16.24
C VAL A 81 -18.79 5.86 -17.42
N LYS A 82 -18.27 6.04 -18.63
CA LYS A 82 -19.07 6.10 -19.86
C LYS A 82 -19.75 4.76 -20.16
N GLU A 83 -18.98 3.67 -20.18
CA GLU A 83 -19.52 2.32 -20.41
C GLU A 83 -20.53 1.90 -19.33
N ILE A 84 -20.35 2.37 -18.10
CA ILE A 84 -21.30 2.12 -17.01
C ILE A 84 -22.62 2.85 -17.24
N ARG A 85 -22.56 4.11 -17.70
CA ARG A 85 -23.76 4.87 -18.02
C ARG A 85 -24.51 4.26 -19.19
N GLU A 86 -23.80 3.91 -20.26
CA GLU A 86 -24.39 3.21 -21.42
C GLU A 86 -25.07 1.90 -20.98
N MET A 87 -24.43 1.11 -20.11
CA MET A 87 -25.06 -0.09 -19.57
C MET A 87 -26.21 0.17 -18.61
N MET A 88 -26.24 1.31 -17.91
CA MET A 88 -27.36 1.69 -17.06
C MET A 88 -28.55 2.23 -17.86
N GLU A 89 -28.34 2.67 -19.09
CA GLU A 89 -29.40 3.01 -20.04
C GLU A 89 -30.06 1.73 -20.59
N GLU A 90 -29.27 0.68 -20.84
CA GLU A 90 -29.76 -0.60 -21.36
C GLU A 90 -30.26 -1.59 -20.29
N LYS A 91 -29.70 -1.53 -19.08
CA LYS A 91 -29.91 -2.53 -18.01
C LYS A 91 -30.23 -1.88 -16.67
N ASN A 92 -30.91 -2.63 -15.81
CA ASN A 92 -31.17 -2.18 -14.45
C ASN A 92 -29.85 -2.04 -13.67
N ALA A 93 -29.72 -0.98 -12.87
CA ALA A 93 -28.58 -0.71 -11.99
C ALA A 93 -28.18 -1.92 -11.10
N ASN A 94 -29.14 -2.76 -10.73
CA ASN A 94 -28.86 -4.00 -9.99
C ASN A 94 -28.06 -5.02 -10.81
N GLU A 95 -28.34 -5.15 -12.10
CA GLU A 95 -27.63 -6.06 -13.01
C GLU A 95 -26.23 -5.54 -13.31
N VAL A 96 -26.11 -4.23 -13.54
CA VAL A 96 -24.81 -3.56 -13.71
C VAL A 96 -23.94 -3.72 -12.47
N ALA A 97 -24.51 -3.54 -11.27
CA ALA A 97 -23.80 -3.73 -10.02
C ALA A 97 -23.36 -5.19 -9.79
N LYS A 98 -24.22 -6.18 -10.10
CA LYS A 98 -23.87 -7.60 -10.07
C LYS A 98 -22.72 -7.93 -11.03
N LYS A 99 -22.74 -7.38 -12.24
CA LYS A 99 -21.68 -7.57 -13.26
C LYS A 99 -20.33 -7.01 -12.79
N LEU A 100 -20.36 -5.94 -12.00
CA LEU A 100 -19.19 -5.31 -11.39
C LEU A 100 -18.78 -5.95 -10.05
N GLY A 101 -19.55 -6.91 -9.53
CA GLY A 101 -19.27 -7.54 -8.23
C GLY A 101 -19.46 -6.60 -7.03
N ILE A 102 -20.27 -5.56 -7.18
CA ILE A 102 -20.50 -4.52 -6.15
C ILE A 102 -21.97 -4.37 -5.79
N SER A 103 -22.24 -3.72 -4.67
CA SER A 103 -23.62 -3.37 -4.30
C SER A 103 -24.13 -2.20 -5.14
N LYS A 104 -25.46 -2.12 -5.37
CA LYS A 104 -26.10 -0.98 -6.04
C LYS A 104 -25.72 0.35 -5.37
N ARG A 105 -25.68 0.40 -4.03
CA ARG A 105 -25.27 1.59 -3.28
C ARG A 105 -23.82 1.99 -3.59
N THR A 106 -22.92 1.01 -3.69
CA THR A 106 -21.51 1.25 -4.03
C THR A 106 -21.34 1.76 -5.45
N LEU A 107 -22.13 1.25 -6.40
CA LEU A 107 -22.14 1.73 -7.80
C LEU A 107 -22.47 3.23 -7.85
N PHE A 108 -23.59 3.65 -7.25
CA PHE A 108 -23.98 5.07 -7.25
C PHE A 108 -22.99 5.96 -6.51
N ARG A 109 -22.45 5.50 -5.38
CA ARG A 109 -21.44 6.25 -4.64
C ARG A 109 -20.20 6.48 -5.51
N ARG A 110 -19.69 5.44 -6.18
CA ARG A 110 -18.49 5.54 -7.04
C ARG A 110 -18.72 6.42 -8.27
N LEU A 111 -19.93 6.40 -8.85
CA LEU A 111 -20.29 7.29 -9.94
C LEU A 111 -20.33 8.76 -9.49
N ALA A 112 -20.94 9.04 -8.34
CA ALA A 112 -20.97 10.39 -7.76
C ALA A 112 -19.56 10.88 -7.35
N ASP A 113 -18.73 9.99 -6.82
CA ASP A 113 -17.33 10.30 -6.50
C ASP A 113 -16.54 10.62 -7.78
N ALA A 114 -16.74 9.84 -8.85
CA ALA A 114 -16.09 10.04 -10.14
C ALA A 114 -16.52 11.34 -10.84
N GLU A 115 -17.78 11.75 -10.70
CA GLU A 115 -18.25 13.07 -11.17
C GLU A 115 -17.56 14.21 -10.44
N LYS A 116 -17.38 14.09 -9.12
CA LYS A 116 -16.72 15.12 -8.30
C LYS A 116 -15.22 15.22 -8.56
N SER A 117 -14.56 14.08 -8.75
CA SER A 117 -13.11 14.01 -8.94
C SER A 117 -12.67 14.10 -10.40
N GLY A 118 -13.61 14.11 -11.36
CA GLY A 118 -13.32 14.07 -12.80
C GLY A 118 -12.68 12.76 -13.25
N THR A 119 -12.77 11.69 -12.45
CA THR A 119 -12.12 10.41 -12.75
C THR A 119 -12.91 9.65 -13.82
N LYS A 120 -12.21 9.17 -14.86
CA LYS A 120 -12.85 8.49 -16.00
C LYS A 120 -13.19 7.02 -15.77
N TYR A 121 -12.73 6.43 -14.66
CA TYR A 121 -12.82 4.99 -14.37
C TYR A 121 -13.31 4.76 -12.96
N ILE A 122 -14.06 3.68 -12.74
CA ILE A 122 -14.45 3.25 -11.39
C ILE A 122 -14.05 1.81 -11.07
N PHE A 123 -13.75 1.69 -9.79
CA PHE A 123 -13.50 0.51 -8.95
C PHE A 123 -14.53 -0.60 -8.94
#